data_AF-A0A7S4MP11-F1
#
_entry.id   AF-A0A7S4MP11-F1
#
_cell.length_a   1.000
_cell.length_b   1.000
_cell.length_c   1.000
_cell.angle_alpha   90.00
_cell.angle_beta   90.00
_cell.angle_gamma   90.00
#
_symmetry.space_group_name_H-M   'P 1'
#
loop_
_entity.id
_entity.type
_entity.pdbx_description
1 polymer ?
#
loop_
_entity_poly.entity_id
_entity_poly.type
_entity_poly.pdbx_seq_one_letter_code
_entity_poly.pdbx_strand_id
1 'polypeptide(L)'
;MTKEGKEILGVQSARNSLIASTLLASSALVIAFEMIKEFVALDEGGTIDSVQTGAAMLCIAFLLCSFFFFSMSIRAAHHVSFLVCSHTWHDCDESVLDIIGSKSRNQTLEDRVRIVVGTMKSHTLHFSAGMRCMYLAVPAGLWLLGPWWLLGSTVAIITFVAALDHKVL
;
A
#
# COMPACT_ATOMS: atom_id res chain seq x y z
N MET A 1 4.29 -18.81 -24.22
CA MET A 1 5.03 -18.07 -23.17
C MET A 1 5.92 -19.06 -22.44
N THR A 2 7.24 -18.88 -22.50
CA THR A 2 8.23 -19.75 -21.84
C THR A 2 8.13 -19.62 -20.32
N LYS A 3 8.58 -20.63 -19.57
CA LYS A 3 8.57 -20.61 -18.09
C LYS A 3 9.35 -19.39 -17.55
N GLU A 4 10.50 -19.13 -18.15
CA GLU A 4 11.37 -17.98 -17.88
C GLU A 4 10.64 -16.62 -18.05
N GLY A 5 9.81 -16.48 -19.09
CA GLY A 5 9.02 -15.25 -19.28
C GLY A 5 7.96 -15.01 -18.20
N LYS A 6 7.42 -16.08 -17.59
CA LYS A 6 6.46 -15.97 -16.48
C LYS A 6 7.14 -15.53 -15.18
N GLU A 7 8.34 -16.03 -14.93
CA GLU A 7 9.14 -15.69 -13.73
C GLU A 7 9.57 -14.23 -13.76
N ILE A 8 10.06 -13.75 -14.92
CA ILE A 8 10.41 -12.34 -15.13
C ILE A 8 9.20 -11.43 -14.90
N LEU A 9 8.03 -11.79 -15.44
CA LEU A 9 6.79 -11.02 -15.27
C LEU A 9 6.38 -10.91 -13.80
N GLY A 10 6.50 -12.00 -13.03
CA GLY A 10 6.16 -12.02 -11.61
C GLY A 10 7.03 -11.08 -10.77
N VAL A 11 8.36 -11.14 -10.96
CA VAL A 11 9.31 -10.25 -10.27
C VAL A 11 9.09 -8.80 -10.66
N GLN A 12 8.87 -8.53 -11.95
CA GLN A 12 8.57 -7.17 -12.43
C GLN A 12 7.27 -6.62 -11.87
N SER A 13 6.21 -7.44 -11.81
CA SER A 13 4.93 -7.04 -11.21
C SER A 13 5.09 -6.71 -9.72
N ALA A 14 5.85 -7.51 -8.98
CA ALA A 14 6.13 -7.26 -7.57
C ALA A 14 6.92 -5.95 -7.37
N ARG A 15 7.94 -5.71 -8.20
CA ARG A 15 8.71 -4.45 -8.20
C ARG A 15 7.82 -3.25 -8.52
N ASN A 16 6.95 -3.36 -9.52
CA ASN A 16 6.03 -2.30 -9.89
C ASN A 16 5.07 -1.96 -8.74
N SER A 17 4.52 -2.98 -8.06
CA SER A 17 3.65 -2.81 -6.90
C SER A 17 4.36 -2.15 -5.70
N LEU A 18 5.63 -2.51 -5.46
CA LEU A 18 6.47 -1.87 -4.46
C LEU A 18 6.65 -0.37 -4.76
N ILE A 19 7.00 -0.03 -6.00
CA ILE A 19 7.19 1.37 -6.44
C ILE A 19 5.90 2.17 -6.26
N ALA A 20 4.76 1.59 -6.66
CA ALA A 20 3.45 2.19 -6.45
C ALA A 20 3.16 2.43 -4.95
N SER A 21 3.45 1.45 -4.09
CA SER A 21 3.28 1.58 -2.64
C SER A 21 4.13 2.71 -2.06
N THR A 22 5.40 2.85 -2.48
CA THR A 22 6.29 3.93 -2.02
C THR A 22 5.81 5.30 -2.47
N LEU A 23 5.39 5.42 -3.74
CA LEU A 23 4.89 6.68 -4.28
C LEU A 23 3.64 7.15 -3.53
N LEU A 24 2.67 6.24 -3.35
CA LEU A 24 1.41 6.54 -2.67
C LEU A 24 1.61 6.86 -1.18
N ALA A 25 2.53 6.16 -0.51
CA ALA A 25 2.89 6.48 0.88
C ALA A 25 3.47 7.89 0.99
N SER A 26 4.43 8.24 0.13
CA SER A 26 5.04 9.57 0.11
C SER A 26 4.02 10.65 -0.21
N SER A 27 3.14 10.45 -1.18
CA SER A 27 2.09 11.43 -1.50
C SER A 27 1.10 11.60 -0.36
N ALA A 28 0.69 10.50 0.32
CA ALA A 28 -0.21 10.58 1.47
C ALA A 28 0.36 11.46 2.58
N LEU A 29 1.66 11.28 2.87
CA LEU A 29 2.35 12.01 3.92
C LEU A 29 2.54 13.49 3.57
N VAL A 30 2.93 13.80 2.34
CA VAL A 30 3.07 15.18 1.86
C VAL A 30 1.73 15.92 1.95
N ILE A 31 0.66 15.32 1.43
CA ILE A 31 -0.68 15.93 1.48
C ILE A 31 -1.12 16.12 2.93
N ALA A 32 -0.87 15.14 3.81
CA ALA A 32 -1.22 15.25 5.23
C ALA A 32 -0.50 16.43 5.91
N PHE A 33 0.80 16.61 5.68
CA PHE A 33 1.55 17.71 6.30
C PHE A 33 1.18 19.08 5.73
N GLU A 34 0.97 19.19 4.42
CA GLU A 34 0.50 20.44 3.82
C GLU A 34 -0.89 20.82 4.35
N MET A 35 -1.79 19.84 4.50
CA MET A 35 -3.10 20.07 5.11
C MET A 35 -3.01 20.51 6.57
N ILE A 36 -2.15 19.89 7.39
CA ILE A 36 -1.95 20.30 8.78
C ILE A 36 -1.45 21.75 8.84
N LYS A 37 -0.47 22.11 8.01
CA LYS A 37 0.10 23.46 7.97
C LYS A 37 -0.96 24.51 7.61
N GLU A 38 -1.72 24.27 6.55
CA GLU A 38 -2.78 25.20 6.12
C GLU A 38 -3.87 25.30 7.18
N PHE A 39 -4.25 24.17 7.79
CA PHE A 39 -5.29 24.15 8.82
C PHE A 39 -4.91 24.96 10.07
N VAL A 40 -3.66 24.83 10.55
CA VAL A 40 -3.15 25.62 11.68
C VAL A 40 -3.16 27.11 11.35
N ALA A 41 -2.75 27.50 10.14
CA ALA A 41 -2.76 28.90 9.73
C ALA A 41 -4.19 29.49 9.68
N LEU A 42 -5.18 28.69 9.26
CA LEU A 42 -6.58 29.11 9.19
C LEU A 42 -7.24 29.19 10.59
N ASP A 43 -6.84 28.32 11.52
CA ASP A 43 -7.31 28.33 12.91
C ASP A 43 -6.82 29.57 13.67
N GLU A 44 -5.54 29.91 13.53
CA GLU A 44 -4.97 31.14 14.09
C GLU A 44 -5.66 32.40 13.53
N GLY A 45 -6.10 32.34 12.27
CA GLY A 45 -6.87 33.39 11.60
C GLY A 45 -8.36 33.42 11.97
N GLY A 46 -8.87 32.51 12.81
CA GLY A 46 -10.26 32.45 13.24
C GLY A 46 -11.28 32.28 12.10
N THR A 47 -10.83 31.75 10.96
CA THR A 47 -11.63 31.72 9.71
C THR A 47 -12.40 30.41 9.52
N ILE A 48 -12.10 29.37 10.32
CA ILE A 48 -12.67 28.03 10.20
C ILE A 48 -13.79 27.77 11.20
N ASP A 49 -14.85 27.14 10.71
CA ASP A 49 -15.98 26.69 11.52
C ASP A 49 -15.73 25.28 12.10
N SER A 50 -16.42 24.93 13.19
CA SER A 50 -16.26 23.64 13.89
C SER A 50 -16.48 22.43 12.95
N VAL A 51 -17.35 22.56 11.95
CA VAL A 51 -17.61 21.53 10.95
C VAL A 51 -16.41 21.31 10.03
N GLN A 52 -15.74 22.38 9.60
CA GLN A 52 -14.57 22.30 8.73
C GLN A 52 -13.36 21.72 9.48
N THR A 53 -13.23 22.01 10.77
CA THR A 53 -12.25 21.36 11.66
C THR A 53 -12.46 19.85 11.71
N GLY A 54 -13.71 19.40 11.89
CA GLY A 54 -14.04 17.97 11.86
C GLY A 54 -13.70 17.31 10.53
N ALA A 55 -14.01 17.96 9.41
CA ALA A 55 -13.69 17.48 8.07
C ALA A 55 -12.17 17.37 7.83
N ALA A 56 -11.40 18.40 8.22
CA ALA A 56 -9.94 18.43 8.12
C ALA A 56 -9.31 17.27 8.90
N MET A 57 -9.70 17.11 10.17
CA MET A 57 -9.19 16.03 11.03
C MET A 57 -9.51 14.65 10.46
N LEU A 58 -10.71 14.45 9.94
CA LEU A 58 -11.11 13.18 9.32
C LEU A 58 -10.28 12.89 8.06
N CYS A 59 -10.06 13.90 7.21
CA CYS A 59 -9.23 13.78 6.01
C CYS A 59 -7.78 13.41 6.37
N ILE A 60 -7.18 14.13 7.32
CA ILE A 60 -5.83 13.87 7.83
C ILE A 60 -5.74 12.45 8.42
N ALA A 61 -6.76 12.02 9.18
CA ALA A 61 -6.81 10.67 9.74
C ALA A 61 -6.79 9.59 8.64
N PHE A 62 -7.57 9.76 7.56
CA PHE A 62 -7.54 8.83 6.42
C PHE A 62 -6.19 8.84 5.70
N LEU A 63 -5.56 10.00 5.50
CA LEU A 63 -4.24 10.10 4.86
C LEU A 63 -3.14 9.43 5.69
N LEU A 64 -3.12 9.66 7.01
CA LEU A 64 -2.16 9.01 7.90
C LEU A 64 -2.40 7.50 7.98
N CYS A 65 -3.66 7.07 8.06
CA CYS A 65 -4.02 5.66 8.03
C CYS A 65 -3.56 5.00 6.72
N SER A 66 -3.76 5.68 5.59
CA SER A 66 -3.26 5.25 4.28
C SER A 66 -1.73 5.13 4.27
N PHE A 67 -1.01 6.10 4.83
CA PHE A 67 0.45 6.05 4.96
C PHE A 67 0.91 4.81 5.74
N PHE A 68 0.30 4.52 6.89
CA PHE A 68 0.65 3.34 7.69
C PHE A 68 0.39 2.03 6.93
N PHE A 69 -0.74 1.92 6.24
CA PHE A 69 -1.04 0.73 5.43
C PHE A 69 -0.05 0.56 4.27
N PHE A 70 0.31 1.62 3.55
CA PHE A 70 1.33 1.53 2.52
C PHE A 70 2.73 1.25 3.08
N SER A 71 3.08 1.77 4.26
CA SER A 71 4.33 1.43 4.95
C SER A 71 4.41 -0.07 5.30
N MET A 72 3.29 -0.65 5.77
CA MET A 72 3.19 -2.09 6.00
C MET A 72 3.25 -2.91 4.70
N SER A 73 2.66 -2.40 3.61
CA SER A 73 2.78 -2.98 2.28
C SER A 73 4.25 -3.03 1.80
N ILE A 74 5.01 -1.95 1.98
CA ILE A 74 6.44 -1.86 1.65
C ILE A 74 7.24 -2.87 2.46
N ARG A 75 6.99 -2.98 3.78
CA ARG A 75 7.64 -3.98 4.64
C ARG A 75 7.40 -5.41 4.15
N ALA A 76 6.14 -5.75 3.87
CA ALA A 76 5.79 -7.08 3.35
C ALA A 76 6.48 -7.36 2.01
N ALA A 77 6.56 -6.38 1.11
CA ALA A 77 7.27 -6.51 -0.15
C ALA A 77 8.79 -6.69 0.03
N HIS A 78 9.43 -6.01 0.99
CA HIS A 78 10.83 -6.28 1.32
C HIS A 78 11.05 -7.71 1.84
N HIS A 79 10.13 -8.23 2.65
CA HIS A 79 10.19 -9.64 3.07
C HIS A 79 10.05 -10.59 1.89
N VAL A 80 9.14 -10.32 0.95
CA VAL A 80 9.02 -11.11 -0.28
C VAL A 80 10.32 -11.06 -1.08
N SER A 81 10.90 -9.88 -1.31
CA SER A 81 12.17 -9.73 -2.04
C SER A 81 13.31 -10.48 -1.35
N PHE A 82 13.40 -10.41 -0.02
CA PHE A 82 14.39 -11.17 0.74
C PHE A 82 14.17 -12.68 0.58
N LEU A 83 12.93 -13.18 0.72
CA LEU A 83 12.63 -14.59 0.59
C LEU A 83 12.95 -15.12 -0.81
N VAL A 84 12.62 -14.36 -1.86
CA VAL A 84 12.92 -14.71 -3.26
C VAL A 84 14.42 -14.71 -3.51
N CYS A 85 15.15 -13.66 -3.11
CA CYS A 85 16.61 -13.61 -3.27
C CYS A 85 17.34 -14.60 -2.35
N SER A 86 16.76 -14.98 -1.21
CA SER A 86 17.32 -15.99 -0.31
C SER A 86 17.29 -17.40 -0.92
N HIS A 87 16.43 -17.64 -1.91
CA HIS A 87 16.37 -18.91 -2.63
C HIS A 87 17.59 -19.16 -3.51
N THR A 88 18.16 -18.11 -4.10
CA THR A 88 19.39 -18.17 -4.91
C THR A 88 20.63 -18.65 -4.13
N TRP A 89 20.58 -18.70 -2.80
CA TRP A 89 21.66 -19.21 -1.96
C TRP A 89 21.67 -20.74 -1.86
N HIS A 90 20.64 -21.42 -2.38
CA HIS A 90 20.58 -22.89 -2.40
C HIS A 90 21.24 -23.49 -3.66
N ASP A 91 21.58 -22.67 -4.66
CA ASP A 91 22.50 -23.06 -5.74
C ASP A 91 23.98 -22.86 -5.33
N CYS A 92 24.25 -22.45 -4.08
CA CYS A 92 25.58 -22.58 -3.53
C CYS A 92 25.92 -24.07 -3.41
N ASP A 93 27.03 -24.44 -4.05
CA ASP A 93 27.68 -25.74 -4.03
C ASP A 93 27.57 -26.41 -2.65
N GLU A 94 27.27 -27.72 -2.61
CA GLU A 94 27.03 -28.51 -1.38
C GLU A 94 28.10 -28.26 -0.29
N SER A 95 29.31 -27.88 -0.70
CA SER A 95 30.44 -27.53 0.15
C SER A 95 30.18 -26.38 1.14
N VAL A 96 29.32 -25.40 0.83
CA VAL A 96 29.06 -24.25 1.72
C VAL A 96 28.05 -24.60 2.82
N LEU A 97 27.07 -25.46 2.50
CA LEU A 97 26.07 -25.94 3.47
C LEU A 97 26.71 -26.82 4.56
N ASP A 98 27.76 -27.56 4.20
CA ASP A 98 28.53 -28.40 5.12
C ASP A 98 29.40 -27.57 6.08
N ILE A 99 29.99 -26.45 5.60
CA ILE A 99 30.78 -25.51 6.41
C ILE A 99 29.92 -24.83 7.49
N ILE A 100 28.66 -24.53 7.18
CA ILE A 100 27.78 -23.78 8.10
C ILE A 100 27.16 -24.70 9.17
N GLY A 101 27.43 -26.02 9.15
CA GLY A 101 26.88 -26.96 10.13
C GLY A 101 25.34 -26.92 10.18
N SER A 102 24.73 -26.47 9.08
CA SER A 102 23.30 -26.19 9.01
C SER A 102 22.56 -27.51 8.93
N LYS A 103 22.19 -28.03 10.10
CA LYS A 103 21.24 -29.12 10.30
C LYS A 103 19.81 -28.68 9.93
N SER A 104 19.63 -27.93 8.82
CA SER A 104 18.36 -27.41 8.33
C SER A 104 17.68 -28.44 7.42
N ARG A 105 17.31 -29.51 8.10
CA ARG A 105 16.45 -30.63 7.72
C ARG A 105 15.16 -30.18 7.01
N ASN A 106 14.96 -30.64 5.78
CA ASN A 106 13.68 -30.85 5.08
C ASN A 106 12.62 -29.74 5.19
N GLN A 107 12.93 -28.50 4.79
CA GLN A 107 11.87 -27.60 4.31
C GLN A 107 11.58 -27.92 2.85
N THR A 108 10.42 -28.54 2.60
CA THR A 108 9.95 -28.85 1.26
C THR A 108 9.80 -27.55 0.46
N LEU A 109 10.08 -27.59 -0.85
CA LEU A 109 9.87 -26.46 -1.76
C LEU A 109 8.47 -25.85 -1.59
N GLU A 110 7.48 -26.70 -1.34
CA GLU A 110 6.08 -26.33 -1.10
C GLU A 110 5.89 -25.43 0.14
N ASP A 111 6.58 -25.70 1.24
CA ASP A 111 6.49 -24.91 2.46
C ASP A 111 7.04 -23.48 2.24
N ARG A 112 8.11 -23.37 1.46
CA ARG A 112 8.74 -22.09 1.11
C ARG A 112 7.84 -21.27 0.20
N VAL A 113 7.27 -21.89 -0.84
CA VAL A 113 6.29 -21.26 -1.73
C VAL A 113 5.09 -20.77 -0.91
N ARG A 114 4.60 -21.56 0.04
CA ARG A 114 3.50 -21.16 0.93
C ARG A 114 3.85 -19.92 1.76
N ILE A 115 5.06 -19.81 2.29
CA ILE A 115 5.51 -18.61 3.03
C ILE A 115 5.57 -17.38 2.13
N VAL A 116 6.11 -17.51 0.91
CA VAL A 116 6.18 -16.41 -0.07
C VAL A 116 4.78 -15.94 -0.45
N VAL A 117 3.89 -16.88 -0.79
CA VAL A 117 2.49 -16.59 -1.13
C VAL A 117 1.75 -15.94 0.04
N GLY A 118 1.97 -16.42 1.27
CA GLY A 118 1.41 -15.83 2.48
C GLY A 118 1.86 -14.38 2.68
N THR A 119 3.15 -14.11 2.49
CA THR A 119 3.71 -12.75 2.58
C THR A 119 3.19 -11.85 1.46
N MET A 120 3.07 -12.36 0.23
CA MET A 120 2.52 -11.62 -0.91
C MET A 120 1.03 -11.28 -0.72
N LYS A 121 0.26 -12.21 -0.15
CA LYS A 121 -1.13 -11.97 0.22
C LYS A 121 -1.23 -10.85 1.26
N SER A 122 -0.35 -10.87 2.27
CA SER A 122 -0.25 -9.79 3.25
C SER A 122 0.07 -8.45 2.58
N HIS A 123 1.03 -8.39 1.66
CA HIS A 123 1.32 -7.18 0.87
C HIS A 123 0.08 -6.65 0.16
N THR A 124 -0.62 -7.52 -0.58
CA THR A 124 -1.83 -7.14 -1.34
C THR A 124 -2.95 -6.64 -0.44
N LEU A 125 -3.12 -7.25 0.74
CA LEU A 125 -4.12 -6.84 1.73
C LEU A 125 -3.85 -5.43 2.26
N HIS A 126 -2.61 -5.14 2.66
CA HIS A 126 -2.22 -3.81 3.14
C HIS A 126 -2.31 -2.76 2.02
N PHE A 127 -1.92 -3.12 0.79
CA PHE A 127 -2.05 -2.25 -0.37
C PHE A 127 -3.52 -1.89 -0.65
N SER A 128 -4.41 -2.87 -0.66
CA SER A 128 -5.85 -2.62 -0.86
C SER A 128 -6.48 -1.81 0.27
N ALA A 129 -6.08 -2.05 1.53
CA ALA A 129 -6.52 -1.24 2.66
C ALA A 129 -6.08 0.23 2.52
N GLY A 130 -4.81 0.47 2.16
CA GLY A 130 -4.30 1.82 1.89
C GLY A 130 -5.06 2.54 0.78
N MET A 131 -5.31 1.86 -0.35
CA MET A 131 -6.10 2.41 -1.45
C MET A 131 -7.51 2.83 -1.01
N ARG A 132 -8.18 2.04 -0.16
CA ARG A 132 -9.51 2.40 0.37
C ARG A 132 -9.46 3.65 1.24
N CYS A 133 -8.44 3.77 2.11
CA CYS A 133 -8.24 4.97 2.91
C CYS A 133 -8.02 6.21 2.02
N MET A 134 -7.23 6.10 0.94
CA MET A 134 -7.07 7.17 -0.03
C MET A 134 -8.38 7.56 -0.73
N TYR A 135 -9.19 6.59 -1.15
CA TYR A 135 -10.49 6.88 -1.75
C TYR A 135 -11.43 7.59 -0.78
N LEU A 136 -11.39 7.27 0.52
CA LEU A 136 -12.17 7.96 1.55
C LEU A 136 -11.60 9.33 1.93
N ALA A 137 -10.29 9.55 1.75
CA ALA A 137 -9.68 10.86 1.95
C ALA A 137 -10.17 11.90 0.94
N VAL A 138 -10.52 11.49 -0.29
CA VAL A 138 -10.99 12.43 -1.33
C VAL A 138 -12.32 13.12 -0.92
N PRO A 139 -13.41 12.41 -0.57
CA PRO A 139 -14.63 13.06 -0.10
C PRO A 139 -14.43 13.85 1.18
N ALA A 140 -13.61 13.35 2.10
CA ALA A 140 -13.28 14.05 3.34
C ALA A 140 -12.54 15.38 3.06
N GLY A 141 -11.63 15.41 2.09
CA GLY A 141 -10.95 16.63 1.64
C GLY A 141 -11.89 17.60 0.96
N LEU A 142 -12.74 17.13 0.03
CA LEU A 142 -13.73 17.99 -0.64
C LEU A 142 -14.81 18.53 0.32
N TRP A 143 -15.05 17.85 1.44
CA TRP A 143 -15.96 18.33 2.48
C TRP A 143 -15.54 19.68 3.08
N LEU A 144 -14.25 20.03 3.03
CA LEU A 144 -13.76 21.36 3.44
C LEU A 144 -14.41 22.52 2.67
N LEU A 145 -14.77 22.28 1.40
CA LEU A 145 -15.45 23.26 0.55
C LEU A 145 -16.96 23.34 0.83
N GLY A 146 -17.51 22.38 1.58
CA GLY A 146 -18.89 22.36 2.02
C GLY A 146 -19.60 21.01 1.82
N PRO A 147 -20.82 20.85 2.39
CA PRO A 147 -21.54 19.56 2.40
C PRO A 147 -21.94 19.06 1.00
N TRP A 148 -22.20 19.96 0.05
CA TRP A 148 -22.57 19.57 -1.31
C TRP A 148 -21.41 18.90 -2.07
N TRP A 149 -20.17 19.33 -1.82
CA TRP A 149 -18.97 18.75 -2.41
C TRP A 149 -18.68 17.35 -1.85
N LEU A 150 -19.00 17.10 -0.57
CA LEU A 150 -18.94 15.76 0.03
C LEU A 150 -19.90 14.80 -0.69
N LEU A 151 -21.16 15.19 -0.88
CA LEU A 151 -22.15 14.36 -1.57
C LEU A 151 -21.74 14.10 -3.02
N GLY A 152 -21.34 15.14 -3.75
CA GLY A 152 -20.89 15.03 -5.13
C GLY A 152 -19.69 14.11 -5.30
N SER A 153 -18.66 14.26 -4.46
CA SER A 153 -17.46 13.42 -4.50
C SER A 153 -17.73 11.97 -4.12
N THR A 154 -18.61 11.72 -3.14
CA THR A 154 -18.99 10.36 -2.74
C THR A 154 -19.69 9.63 -3.89
N VAL A 155 -20.67 10.27 -4.53
CA VAL A 155 -21.36 9.69 -5.70
C VAL A 155 -20.39 9.47 -6.86
N ALA A 156 -19.48 10.43 -7.11
CA ALA A 156 -18.49 10.32 -8.16
C ALA A 156 -17.55 9.12 -7.95
N ILE A 157 -17.03 8.91 -6.73
CA ILE A 157 -16.14 7.79 -6.41
C ILE A 157 -16.87 6.46 -6.52
N ILE A 158 -18.09 6.35 -5.98
CA ILE A 158 -18.87 5.11 -6.08
C ILE A 158 -19.12 4.76 -7.55
N THR A 159 -19.53 5.75 -8.35
CA THR A 159 -19.79 5.55 -9.78
C THR A 159 -18.50 5.16 -10.52
N PHE A 160 -17.40 5.83 -10.22
CA PHE A 160 -16.10 5.55 -10.84
C PHE A 160 -15.61 4.13 -10.51
N VAL A 161 -15.66 3.74 -9.24
CA VAL A 161 -15.28 2.39 -8.80
C VAL A 161 -16.20 1.34 -9.41
N ALA A 162 -17.52 1.57 -9.44
CA ALA A 162 -18.47 0.66 -10.05
C ALA A 162 -18.26 0.51 -11.57
N ALA A 163 -17.92 1.61 -12.26
CA ALA A 163 -17.63 1.58 -13.70
C ALA A 163 -16.32 0.85 -14.00
N LEU A 164 -15.33 0.91 -13.11
CA LEU A 164 -14.10 0.13 -13.23
C LEU A 164 -14.34 -1.35 -12.96
N ASP A 165 -15.10 -1.68 -11.92
CA ASP A 165 -15.40 -3.06 -11.54
C ASP A 165 -16.20 -3.78 -12.64
N HIS A 166 -17.21 -3.11 -13.21
CA HIS A 166 -17.99 -3.66 -14.33
C HIS A 166 -17.15 -3.90 -15.60
N LYS A 167 -16.03 -3.20 -15.80
CA LYS A 167 -15.17 -3.39 -16.98
C LYS A 167 -14.14 -4.51 -16.81
N VAL A 168 -13.96 -5.02 -15.59
CA VAL A 168 -12.96 -6.05 -15.25
C VAL A 168 -13.56 -7.47 -15.24
N LEU A 169 -14.89 -7.59 -15.17
CA LEU A 169 -15.67 -8.82 -15.35
C LEU A 169 -16.10 -8.99 -16.81
#